data_AF-A0A925SN02-F1
#
_entry.id   AF-A0A925SN02-F1
#
_cell.length_a   1.000
_cell.length_b   1.000
_cell.length_c   1.000
_cell.angle_alpha   90.00
_cell.angle_beta   90.00
_cell.angle_gamma   90.00
#
_symmetry.space_group_name_H-M   'P 1'
#
loop_
_entity.id
_entity.type
_entity.pdbx_description
1 polymer ?
#
loop_
_entity_poly.entity_id
_entity_poly.type
_entity_poly.pdbx_seq_one_letter_code
_entity_poly.pdbx_strand_id
1 'polypeptide(L)'
;ALAYRLERAEIDPASRCAVAGLAFGRAPASQTTGRLVIGDAHALIPPFTGDGMAMAFQSAALALDPLLDWTRGERDWSVTIARIHERLTACFRMRLGTAAALHPFLLGPRAQSGLAAAARVGLVPVVPLYHALH
;
A
#
# COMPACT_ATOMS: atom_id res chain seq x y z
N ALA A 1 -20.70 25.52 4.51
CA ALA A 1 -19.98 26.18 3.39
C ALA A 1 -19.54 25.18 2.30
N LEU A 2 -18.81 24.10 2.63
CA LEU A 2 -18.34 23.12 1.62
C LEU A 2 -19.47 22.26 1.01
N ALA A 3 -20.38 21.72 1.83
CA ALA A 3 -21.48 20.85 1.37
C ALA A 3 -22.35 21.52 0.30
N TYR A 4 -22.79 22.76 0.55
CA TYR A 4 -23.55 23.57 -0.40
C TYR A 4 -22.83 23.81 -1.74
N ARG A 5 -21.49 23.93 -1.72
CA ARG A 5 -20.68 24.10 -2.93
C ARG A 5 -20.56 22.81 -3.73
N LEU A 6 -20.48 21.66 -3.07
CA LEU A 6 -20.45 20.36 -3.73
C LEU A 6 -21.80 20.04 -4.39
N GLU A 7 -22.92 20.38 -3.75
CA GLU A 7 -24.26 20.16 -4.31
C GLU A 7 -24.54 20.97 -5.58
N ARG A 8 -23.89 22.13 -5.74
CA ARG A 8 -24.07 23.04 -6.89
C ARG A 8 -22.94 22.97 -7.91
N ALA A 9 -21.98 22.07 -7.72
CA ALA A 9 -20.88 21.91 -8.66
C ALA A 9 -21.34 21.10 -9.87
N GLU A 10 -20.95 21.54 -11.08
CA GLU A 10 -21.04 20.71 -12.28
C GLU A 10 -19.80 19.83 -12.38
N ILE A 11 -20.00 18.55 -12.74
CA ILE A 11 -18.89 17.65 -13.03
C ILE A 11 -18.38 17.96 -14.44
N ASP A 12 -17.12 18.35 -14.54
CA ASP A 12 -16.42 18.49 -15.82
C ASP A 12 -16.05 17.09 -16.36
N PRO A 13 -16.63 16.64 -17.49
CA PRO A 13 -16.29 15.35 -18.07
C PRO A 13 -14.83 15.28 -18.56
N ALA A 14 -14.23 16.41 -18.94
CA ALA A 14 -12.85 16.49 -19.38
C ALA A 14 -11.87 16.31 -18.21
N SER A 15 -12.32 16.57 -16.97
CA SER A 15 -11.53 16.35 -15.75
C SER A 15 -11.65 14.92 -15.20
N ARG A 16 -12.26 13.98 -15.93
CA ARG A 16 -12.35 12.58 -15.50
C ARG A 16 -10.95 11.96 -15.49
N CYS A 17 -10.43 11.74 -14.29
CA CYS A 17 -9.25 10.93 -14.04
C CYS A 17 -9.68 9.67 -13.29
N ALA A 18 -9.41 8.50 -13.87
CA ALA A 18 -9.59 7.22 -13.21
C ALA A 18 -8.23 6.57 -13.00
N VAL A 19 -7.98 6.12 -11.78
CA VAL A 19 -6.87 5.21 -11.49
C VAL A 19 -7.39 3.78 -11.59
N ALA A 20 -6.55 2.85 -12.04
CA ALA A 20 -6.91 1.43 -12.06
C ALA A 20 -7.39 1.01 -10.65
N GLY A 21 -8.51 0.31 -10.58
CA GLY A 21 -9.02 -0.27 -9.35
C GLY A 21 -8.13 -1.42 -8.89
N LEU A 22 -6.98 -1.11 -8.32
CA LEU A 22 -6.06 -2.08 -7.77
C LEU A 22 -6.50 -2.44 -6.36
N ALA A 23 -6.62 -3.74 -6.08
CA ALA A 23 -6.92 -4.24 -4.75
C ALA A 23 -5.72 -4.00 -3.82
N PHE A 24 -5.97 -3.44 -2.63
CA PHE A 24 -4.95 -3.33 -1.60
C PHE A 24 -4.59 -4.71 -1.03
N GLY A 25 -3.30 -4.90 -0.71
CA GLY A 25 -2.75 -6.16 -0.23
C GLY A 25 -1.73 -6.76 -1.20
N ARG A 26 -1.39 -8.03 -0.99
CA ARG A 26 -0.43 -8.75 -1.85
C ARG A 26 -1.10 -9.18 -3.15
N ALA A 27 -0.38 -9.07 -4.26
CA ALA A 27 -0.83 -9.59 -5.53
C ALA A 27 -0.76 -11.14 -5.56
N PRO A 28 -1.82 -11.84 -5.99
CA PRO A 28 -1.83 -13.31 -6.08
C PRO A 28 -0.72 -13.87 -6.97
N ALA A 29 -0.33 -13.13 -8.01
CA ALA A 29 0.67 -13.54 -9.00
C ALA A 29 2.11 -13.57 -8.47
N SER A 30 2.37 -12.99 -7.29
CA SER A 30 3.72 -12.87 -6.73
C SER A 30 4.35 -14.22 -6.36
N GLN A 31 3.59 -15.30 -6.23
CA GLN A 31 4.12 -16.57 -5.71
C GLN A 31 4.12 -17.73 -6.72
N THR A 32 3.44 -17.59 -7.87
CA THR A 32 3.08 -18.77 -8.69
C THR A 32 3.64 -18.76 -10.11
N THR A 33 4.20 -17.64 -10.59
CA THR A 33 4.42 -17.46 -12.05
C THR A 33 5.87 -17.60 -12.53
N GLY A 34 6.84 -17.85 -11.65
CA GLY A 34 8.27 -17.82 -12.04
C GLY A 34 8.71 -16.45 -12.56
N ARG A 35 7.96 -15.39 -12.23
CA ARG A 35 8.25 -14.00 -12.56
C ARG A 35 8.72 -13.26 -11.32
N LEU A 36 9.66 -12.34 -11.53
CA LEU A 36 9.97 -11.31 -10.56
C LEU A 36 8.87 -10.25 -10.62
N VAL A 37 8.25 -9.95 -9.48
CA VAL A 37 7.33 -8.82 -9.32
C VAL A 37 7.82 -7.94 -8.18
N ILE A 38 7.79 -6.62 -8.40
CA ILE A 38 8.22 -5.58 -7.46
C ILE A 38 7.22 -4.42 -7.48
N GLY A 39 7.30 -3.50 -6.51
CA GLY A 39 6.36 -2.39 -6.37
C GLY A 39 4.91 -2.84 -6.26
N ASP A 40 4.00 -2.08 -6.88
CA ASP A 40 2.56 -2.34 -6.84
C ASP A 40 2.16 -3.69 -7.45
N ALA A 41 2.99 -4.23 -8.35
CA ALA A 41 2.78 -5.58 -8.89
C ALA A 41 3.05 -6.69 -7.86
N HIS A 42 3.82 -6.40 -6.81
CA HIS A 42 4.02 -7.29 -5.67
C HIS A 42 2.98 -7.05 -4.57
N ALA A 43 2.82 -5.79 -4.14
CA ALA A 43 1.84 -5.41 -3.14
C ALA A 43 1.50 -3.92 -3.21
N LEU A 44 0.22 -3.61 -2.97
CA LEU A 44 -0.27 -2.23 -2.89
C LEU A 44 -0.76 -1.94 -1.46
N ILE A 45 -0.38 -0.78 -0.91
CA ILE A 45 -0.89 -0.30 0.39
C ILE A 45 -1.87 0.85 0.20
N PRO A 46 -2.91 0.97 1.06
CA PRO A 46 -3.73 2.16 1.14
C PRO A 46 -2.88 3.41 1.40
N PRO A 47 -3.24 4.58 0.83
CA PRO A 47 -2.45 5.81 0.94
C PRO A 47 -2.34 6.34 2.38
N PHE A 48 -3.25 5.94 3.27
CA PHE A 48 -3.21 6.33 4.68
C PHE A 48 -2.27 5.46 5.52
N THR A 49 -1.77 4.34 4.99
CA THR A 49 -1.01 3.32 5.73
C THR A 49 0.46 3.24 5.30
N GLY A 50 0.94 4.30 4.63
CA GLY A 50 2.33 4.46 4.20
C GLY A 50 2.46 4.98 2.77
N ASP A 51 3.70 5.02 2.29
CA ASP A 51 4.06 5.51 0.97
C ASP A 51 4.33 4.36 -0.03
N GLY A 52 3.43 4.21 -1.01
CA GLY A 52 3.55 3.20 -2.06
C GLY A 52 4.76 3.41 -2.98
N MET A 53 5.15 4.65 -3.25
CA MET A 53 6.33 4.95 -4.07
C MET A 53 7.61 4.57 -3.33
N ALA A 54 7.70 4.87 -2.04
CA ALA A 54 8.82 4.41 -1.21
C ALA A 54 8.91 2.87 -1.16
N MET A 55 7.77 2.17 -1.09
CA MET A 55 7.74 0.70 -1.20
C MET A 55 8.24 0.21 -2.54
N ALA A 56 7.90 0.89 -3.65
CA ALA A 56 8.43 0.54 -4.96
C ALA A 56 9.96 0.65 -5.01
N PHE A 57 10.54 1.76 -4.54
CA PHE A 57 12.00 1.91 -4.48
C PHE A 57 12.67 0.90 -3.55
N GLN A 58 12.10 0.66 -2.36
CA GLN A 58 12.62 -0.36 -1.43
C GLN A 58 12.58 -1.76 -2.05
N SER A 59 11.53 -2.07 -2.81
CA SER A 59 11.43 -3.36 -3.49
C SER A 59 12.50 -3.55 -4.56
N ALA A 60 12.85 -2.49 -5.30
CA ALA A 60 13.95 -2.51 -6.26
C ALA A 60 15.30 -2.68 -5.55
N ALA A 61 15.52 -1.98 -4.44
CA ALA A 61 16.75 -2.11 -3.66
C ALA A 61 16.95 -3.53 -3.09
N LEU A 62 15.88 -4.14 -2.55
CA LEU A 62 15.94 -5.50 -2.02
C LEU A 62 16.19 -6.57 -3.10
N ALA A 63 15.79 -6.28 -4.34
CA ALA A 63 16.01 -7.14 -5.50
C ALA A 63 17.43 -7.07 -6.06
N LEU A 64 18.20 -6.02 -5.74
CA LEU A 64 19.49 -5.75 -6.38
C LEU A 64 20.53 -6.85 -6.14
N ASP A 65 20.87 -7.18 -4.90
CA ASP A 65 21.93 -8.20 -4.67
C ASP A 65 21.58 -9.57 -5.26
N PRO A 66 20.35 -10.10 -5.08
CA PRO A 66 20.00 -11.39 -5.69
C PRO A 66 20.10 -11.35 -7.22
N LEU A 67 19.73 -10.23 -7.86
CA LEU A 67 19.88 -10.05 -9.30
C LEU A 67 21.35 -9.99 -9.71
N LEU A 68 22.21 -9.30 -8.95
CA LEU A 68 23.65 -9.27 -9.21
C LEU A 68 24.26 -10.68 -9.15
N ASP A 69 23.92 -11.44 -8.12
CA ASP A 69 24.41 -12.82 -7.95
C ASP A 69 23.93 -13.72 -9.11
N TRP A 70 22.70 -13.53 -9.60
CA TRP A 70 22.20 -14.19 -10.80
C TRP A 70 22.99 -13.79 -12.06
N THR A 71 23.25 -12.51 -12.28
CA THR A 71 24.01 -12.04 -13.45
C THR A 71 25.44 -12.57 -13.49
N ARG A 72 26.01 -12.92 -12.33
CA ARG A 72 27.33 -13.54 -12.20
C ARG A 72 27.31 -15.06 -12.37
N GLY A 73 26.14 -15.67 -12.52
CA GLY A 73 25.98 -17.12 -12.59
C GLY A 73 26.13 -17.83 -11.25
N GLU A 74 26.06 -17.11 -10.13
CA GLU A 74 26.22 -17.68 -8.78
C GLU A 74 24.92 -18.35 -8.30
N ARG A 75 23.77 -18.05 -8.92
CA ARG A 75 22.46 -18.64 -8.58
C ARG A 75 21.58 -18.81 -9.81
N ASP A 76 20.71 -19.81 -9.73
CA ASP A 76 19.64 -20.01 -10.69
C ASP A 76 18.56 -18.93 -10.59
N TRP A 77 17.85 -18.70 -11.70
CA TRP A 77 16.78 -17.71 -11.77
C TRP A 77 15.62 -18.00 -10.80
N SER A 78 15.23 -19.27 -10.68
CA SER A 78 14.16 -19.70 -9.77
C SER A 78 14.49 -19.41 -8.30
N VAL A 79 15.73 -19.69 -7.89
CA VAL A 79 16.24 -19.42 -6.54
C VAL A 79 16.32 -17.91 -6.30
N THR A 80 16.73 -17.15 -7.31
CA THR A 80 16.83 -15.68 -7.26
C THR A 80 15.46 -15.05 -7.02
N ILE A 81 14.45 -15.45 -7.78
CA ILE A 81 13.07 -14.98 -7.61
C ILE A 81 12.54 -15.32 -6.22
N ALA A 82 12.70 -16.57 -5.77
CA ALA A 82 12.22 -17.00 -4.45
C ALA A 82 12.82 -16.13 -3.34
N ARG A 83 14.13 -15.90 -3.40
CA ARG A 83 14.85 -15.08 -2.41
C ARG A 83 14.42 -13.61 -2.41
N ILE A 84 14.14 -13.04 -3.58
CA ILE A 84 13.61 -11.68 -3.67
C ILE A 84 12.21 -11.64 -3.02
N HIS A 85 11.32 -12.56 -3.37
CA HIS A 85 9.97 -12.60 -2.79
C HIS A 85 9.96 -12.80 -1.28
N GLU A 86 10.87 -13.60 -0.73
CA GLU A 86 11.07 -13.74 0.72
C GLU A 86 11.50 -12.43 1.37
N ARG A 87 12.47 -11.72 0.78
CA ARG A 87 12.93 -10.40 1.26
C ARG A 87 11.81 -9.37 1.25
N LEU A 88 11.06 -9.29 0.16
CA LEU A 88 9.92 -8.37 0.03
C LEU A 88 8.82 -8.71 1.04
N THR A 89 8.49 -10.00 1.16
CA THR A 89 7.48 -10.51 2.11
C THR A 89 7.84 -10.16 3.54
N ALA A 90 9.10 -10.36 3.94
CA ALA A 90 9.58 -10.04 5.27
C ALA A 90 9.57 -8.53 5.53
N CYS A 91 10.07 -7.72 4.58
CA CYS A 91 10.14 -6.27 4.71
C CYS A 91 8.75 -5.63 4.83
N PHE A 92 7.79 -6.05 4.00
CA PHE A 92 6.47 -5.42 3.93
C PHE A 92 5.41 -6.07 4.83
N ARG A 93 5.76 -7.09 5.61
CA ARG A 93 4.82 -7.81 6.48
C ARG A 93 4.08 -6.89 7.45
N MET A 94 4.81 -6.04 8.17
CA MET A 94 4.19 -5.15 9.16
C MET A 94 3.31 -4.09 8.52
N ARG A 95 3.75 -3.50 7.39
CA ARG A 95 2.98 -2.47 6.68
C ARG A 95 1.70 -3.02 6.06
N LEU A 96 1.77 -4.18 5.42
CA LEU A 96 0.58 -4.83 4.86
C LEU A 96 -0.36 -5.34 5.95
N GLY A 97 0.17 -5.81 7.08
CA GLY A 97 -0.63 -6.26 8.22
C GLY A 97 -1.37 -5.11 8.91
N THR A 98 -0.67 -4.00 9.19
CA THR A 98 -1.26 -2.78 9.74
C THR A 98 -2.29 -2.19 8.77
N ALA A 99 -1.97 -2.11 7.49
CA ALA A 99 -2.91 -1.67 6.46
C ALA A 99 -4.19 -2.51 6.42
N ALA A 100 -4.07 -3.83 6.41
CA ALA A 100 -5.21 -4.74 6.37
C ALA A 100 -6.10 -4.62 7.63
N ALA A 101 -5.55 -4.25 8.78
CA ALA A 101 -6.30 -4.07 10.02
C ALA A 101 -6.91 -2.66 10.16
N LEU A 102 -6.12 -1.62 9.87
CA LEU A 102 -6.51 -0.21 10.04
C LEU A 102 -7.46 0.27 8.95
N HIS A 103 -7.30 -0.17 7.71
CA HIS A 103 -8.12 0.32 6.60
C HIS A 103 -9.62 -0.01 6.77
N PRO A 104 -10.02 -1.26 7.09
CA PRO A 104 -11.43 -1.58 7.36
C PRO A 104 -11.94 -0.90 8.63
N PHE A 105 -11.08 -0.73 9.65
CA PHE A 105 -11.44 -0.04 10.87
C PHE A 105 -11.77 1.43 10.59
N LEU A 106 -10.88 2.17 9.91
CA LEU A 106 -11.08 3.60 9.60
C LEU A 106 -12.27 3.85 8.66
N LEU A 107 -12.55 2.92 7.76
CA LEU A 107 -13.66 3.04 6.81
C LEU A 107 -14.98 2.43 7.32
N GLY A 108 -14.99 1.85 8.51
CA GLY A 108 -16.19 1.33 9.14
C GLY A 108 -17.16 2.45 9.58
N PRO A 109 -18.48 2.33 9.33
CA PRO A 109 -19.46 3.39 9.68
C PRO A 109 -19.44 3.79 11.16
N ARG A 110 -19.21 2.82 12.05
CA ARG A 110 -19.15 3.03 13.51
C ARG A 110 -17.87 3.78 13.92
N ALA A 111 -16.74 3.44 13.33
CA ALA A 111 -15.48 4.11 13.58
C ALA A 111 -15.49 5.54 13.04
N GLN A 112 -16.04 5.76 11.85
CA GLN A 112 -16.23 7.11 11.30
C GLN A 112 -17.13 7.97 12.18
N SER A 113 -18.20 7.39 12.74
CA SER A 113 -19.07 8.10 13.68
C SER A 113 -18.35 8.48 14.98
N GLY A 114 -17.54 7.56 15.53
CA GLY A 114 -16.71 7.82 16.71
C GLY A 114 -15.62 8.87 16.45
N LEU A 115 -14.91 8.77 15.31
CA LEU A 115 -13.92 9.75 14.88
C LEU A 115 -14.55 11.13 14.64
N ALA A 116 -15.75 11.20 14.06
CA ALA A 116 -16.47 12.45 13.85
C ALA A 116 -16.95 13.08 15.17
N ALA A 117 -17.27 12.26 16.18
CA ALA A 117 -17.57 12.74 17.53
C ALA A 117 -16.30 13.24 18.24
N ALA A 118 -15.21 12.47 18.18
CA ALA A 118 -13.91 12.88 18.72
C ALA A 118 -13.39 14.16 18.07
N ALA A 119 -13.58 14.31 16.75
CA ALA A 119 -13.23 15.52 16.00
C ALA A 119 -14.01 16.75 16.46
N ARG A 120 -15.30 16.59 16.77
CA ARG A 120 -16.13 17.68 17.31
C ARG A 120 -15.68 18.17 18.69
N VAL A 121 -15.00 17.33 19.47
CA VAL A 121 -14.50 17.66 20.82
C VAL A 121 -12.98 17.92 20.80
N GLY A 122 -12.33 17.91 19.63
CA GLY A 122 -10.89 18.16 19.50
C GLY A 122 -10.00 17.00 19.98
N LEU A 123 -10.56 15.81 20.20
CA LEU A 123 -9.87 14.62 20.73
C LEU A 123 -9.51 13.61 19.64
N VAL A 124 -9.29 14.05 18.41
CA VAL A 124 -8.83 13.13 17.35
C VAL A 124 -7.46 12.59 17.75
N PRO A 125 -7.28 11.27 17.81
CA PRO A 125 -6.01 10.67 18.21
C PRO A 125 -5.02 10.68 17.02
N VAL A 126 -4.69 11.87 16.51
CA VAL A 126 -3.87 12.05 15.28
C VAL A 126 -2.46 11.49 15.46
N VAL A 127 -1.86 11.73 16.62
CA VAL A 127 -0.49 11.31 16.95
C VAL A 127 -0.33 9.79 17.03
N PRO A 128 -1.15 9.05 17.79
CA PRO A 128 -1.05 7.58 17.81
C PRO A 128 -1.46 6.94 16.47
N LEU A 129 -2.38 7.55 15.71
CA LEU A 129 -2.66 7.12 14.34
C LEU A 129 -1.42 7.28 13.46
N TYR A 130 -0.72 8.42 13.54
CA TYR A 130 0.50 8.66 12.77
C TYR A 130 1.58 7.60 13.06
N HIS A 131 1.85 7.31 14.34
CA HIS A 131 2.83 6.29 14.76
C HIS A 131 2.46 4.86 14.36
N ALA A 132 1.17 4.55 14.21
CA ALA A 132 0.75 3.23 13.76
C ALA A 132 0.88 3.04 12.23
N LEU A 133 1.02 4.15 11.49
CA LEU A 133 0.94 4.19 10.02
C LEU A 133 2.28 4.51 9.34
N HIS A 134 3.30 4.99 10.08
CA HIS A 134 4.63 5.39 9.59
C HIS A 134 5.74 4.78 10.45
#